data_AF-A0A2V5Q5N0-F1
#
_entry.id   AF-A0A2V5Q5N0-F1
#
_cell.length_a   1.000
_cell.length_b   1.000
_cell.length_c   1.000
_cell.angle_alpha   90.00
_cell.angle_beta   90.00
_cell.angle_gamma   90.00
#
_symmetry.space_group_name_H-M   'P 1'
#
loop_
_entity.id
_entity.type
_entity.pdbx_description
1 polymer ?
#
loop_
_entity_poly.entity_id
_entity_poly.type
_entity_poly.pdbx_seq_one_letter_code
_entity_poly.pdbx_strand_id
1 'polypeptide(L)'
;MTFEIFVVINFFRWNALITQRSENLRKAGKLSTIAIAIQEAFIMNVLVVDVGGSNVKILATGQTEPRKFPSGPTLTARQMVNRVKKLAGNWKYDVVS
;
A
#
# COMPACT_ATOMS: atom_id res chain seq x y z
N MET A 1 -10.67 8.34 17.71
CA MET A 1 -10.10 7.05 17.25
C MET A 1 -10.46 6.80 15.77
N THR A 2 -10.26 7.77 14.88
CA THR A 2 -10.74 7.73 13.48
C THR A 2 -9.74 8.26 12.44
N PHE A 3 -8.55 8.71 12.86
CA PHE A 3 -7.58 9.32 11.94
C PHE A 3 -6.61 8.31 11.29
N GLU A 4 -6.41 7.11 11.87
CA GLU A 4 -5.43 6.12 11.37
C GLU A 4 -5.92 5.26 10.18
N ILE A 5 -7.24 5.13 10.00
CA ILE A 5 -7.82 4.37 8.87
C ILE A 5 -7.83 5.21 7.58
N PHE A 6 -7.80 6.55 7.69
CA PHE A 6 -8.04 7.44 6.57
C PHE A 6 -6.91 7.42 5.54
N VAL A 7 -5.64 7.31 5.96
CA VAL A 7 -4.49 7.33 5.04
C VAL A 7 -4.39 6.02 4.24
N VAL A 8 -4.52 4.87 4.92
CA VAL A 8 -4.49 3.54 4.28
C VAL A 8 -5.64 3.39 3.29
N ILE A 9 -6.88 3.72 3.69
CA ILE A 9 -8.03 3.66 2.78
C ILE A 9 -7.86 4.63 1.63
N ASN A 10 -7.37 5.86 1.86
CA ASN A 10 -7.18 6.80 0.77
C ASN A 10 -6.09 6.35 -0.21
N PHE A 11 -5.02 5.71 0.25
CA PHE A 11 -4.01 5.16 -0.65
C PHE A 11 -4.58 4.02 -1.51
N PHE A 12 -5.25 3.04 -0.89
CA PHE A 12 -5.89 1.94 -1.64
C PHE A 12 -6.99 2.44 -2.57
N ARG A 13 -7.79 3.42 -2.13
CA ARG A 13 -8.84 4.03 -2.94
C ARG A 13 -8.24 4.85 -4.09
N TRP A 14 -7.15 5.57 -3.87
CA TRP A 14 -6.44 6.32 -4.92
C TRP A 14 -5.82 5.37 -5.95
N ASN A 15 -5.20 4.28 -5.51
CA ASN A 15 -4.65 3.28 -6.42
C ASN A 15 -5.77 2.61 -7.25
N ALA A 16 -6.88 2.25 -6.62
CA ALA A 16 -8.07 1.74 -7.31
C ALA A 16 -8.67 2.77 -8.29
N LEU A 17 -8.71 4.05 -7.91
CA LEU A 17 -9.19 5.13 -8.77
C LEU A 17 -8.26 5.37 -9.97
N ILE A 18 -6.95 5.25 -9.82
CA ILE A 18 -5.99 5.33 -10.94
C ILE A 18 -6.24 4.19 -11.90
N THR A 19 -6.34 2.96 -11.39
CA THR A 19 -6.61 1.78 -12.21
C THR A 19 -7.93 1.96 -12.97
N GLN A 20 -9.01 2.32 -12.28
CA GLN A 20 -10.32 2.55 -12.90
C GLN A 20 -10.31 3.70 -13.93
N ARG A 21 -9.60 4.80 -13.62
CA ARG A 21 -9.45 5.95 -14.53
C ARG A 21 -8.70 5.55 -15.79
N SER A 22 -7.65 4.74 -15.67
CA SER A 22 -6.90 4.25 -16.82
C SER A 22 -7.78 3.39 -17.73
N GLU A 23 -8.57 2.47 -17.18
CA GLU A 23 -9.54 1.65 -17.93
C GLU A 23 -10.59 2.50 -18.64
N ASN A 24 -11.11 3.53 -17.98
CA ASN A 24 -12.09 4.43 -18.59
C ASN A 24 -11.46 5.22 -19.75
N LEU A 25 -10.21 5.65 -19.62
CA LEU A 25 -9.48 6.32 -20.69
C LEU A 25 -9.10 5.37 -21.84
N ARG A 26 -8.86 4.07 -21.56
CA ARG A 26 -8.73 3.00 -22.56
C ARG A 26 -10.03 2.85 -23.37
N LYS A 27 -11.16 2.71 -22.69
CA LYS A 27 -12.49 2.59 -23.32
C LYS A 27 -12.86 3.81 -24.15
N ALA A 28 -12.40 5.00 -23.75
CA ALA A 28 -12.60 6.24 -24.48
C ALA A 28 -11.63 6.47 -25.65
N GLY A 29 -10.67 5.57 -25.90
CA GLY A 29 -9.65 5.74 -26.95
C GLY A 29 -8.69 6.92 -26.72
N LYS A 30 -8.60 7.43 -25.47
CA LYS A 30 -7.85 8.65 -25.13
C LYS A 30 -6.41 8.40 -24.69
N LEU A 31 -6.06 7.17 -24.33
CA LEU A 31 -4.68 6.79 -24.01
C LEU A 31 -4.05 6.02 -25.17
N SER A 32 -2.79 6.33 -25.47
CA SER A 32 -2.01 5.53 -26.40
C SER A 32 -1.65 4.17 -25.79
N THR A 33 -1.52 3.15 -26.63
CA THR A 33 -1.12 1.78 -26.22
C THR A 33 0.17 1.77 -25.40
N ILE A 34 1.11 2.67 -25.73
CA ILE A 34 2.39 2.84 -25.02
C ILE A 34 2.16 3.41 -23.62
N ALA A 35 1.31 4.44 -23.47
CA ALA A 35 1.01 5.03 -22.16
C ALA A 35 0.35 4.01 -21.21
N ILE A 36 -0.49 3.13 -21.75
CA ILE A 36 -1.13 2.05 -20.99
C ILE A 36 -0.09 1.02 -20.54
N ALA A 37 0.76 0.55 -21.46
CA ALA A 37 1.81 -0.42 -21.13
C ALA A 37 2.81 0.13 -20.10
N ILE A 38 3.17 1.41 -20.19
CA ILE A 38 4.01 2.08 -19.19
C ILE A 38 3.28 2.17 -17.85
N GLN A 39 2.00 2.53 -17.83
CA GLN A 39 1.23 2.63 -16.59
C GLN A 39 1.04 1.27 -15.91
N GLU A 40 0.73 0.22 -16.67
CA GLU A 40 0.60 -1.16 -16.18
C GLU A 40 1.95 -1.70 -15.66
N ALA A 41 3.04 -1.42 -16.38
CA ALA A 41 4.40 -1.77 -15.93
C ALA A 41 4.85 -0.97 -14.69
N PHE A 42 4.23 0.19 -14.43
CA PHE A 42 4.56 1.06 -13.31
C PHE A 42 3.50 1.04 -12.20
N ILE A 43 2.62 0.03 -12.16
CA ILE A 43 1.79 -0.21 -10.96
C ILE A 43 2.74 -0.56 -9.82
N MET A 44 3.08 0.44 -9.01
CA MET A 44 3.98 0.28 -7.88
C MET A 44 3.31 -0.58 -6.82
N ASN A 45 3.98 -1.66 -6.41
CA ASN A 45 3.54 -2.47 -5.30
C ASN A 45 3.92 -1.74 -4.02
N VAL A 46 2.93 -1.18 -3.33
CA VAL A 46 3.18 -0.42 -2.10
C VAL A 46 2.88 -1.28 -0.89
N LEU A 47 3.80 -1.26 0.08
CA LEU A 47 3.57 -1.74 1.43
C LEU A 47 3.18 -0.56 2.32
N VAL A 48 1.94 -0.55 2.79
CA VAL A 48 1.46 0.47 3.72
C VAL A 48 1.78 0.03 5.14
N VAL A 49 2.40 0.90 5.94
CA VAL A 49 2.73 0.65 7.34
C VAL A 49 2.01 1.68 8.24
N ASP A 50 1.01 1.20 8.98
CA ASP A 50 0.26 2.00 9.96
C ASP A 50 0.86 1.80 11.35
N VAL A 51 1.46 2.85 11.92
CA VAL A 51 2.07 2.83 13.25
C VAL A 51 1.16 3.55 14.24
N GLY A 52 0.42 2.76 15.03
CA GLY A 52 -0.39 3.27 16.14
C GLY A 52 0.31 3.10 17.49
N GLY A 53 -0.34 3.61 18.55
CA GLY A 53 0.19 3.60 19.92
C GLY A 53 0.31 2.21 20.57
N SER A 54 -0.45 1.23 20.09
CA SER A 54 -0.43 -0.15 20.63
C SER A 54 -0.21 -1.24 19.58
N ASN A 55 -0.31 -0.92 18.28
CA ASN A 55 -0.08 -1.88 17.21
C ASN A 55 0.60 -1.21 16.01
N VAL A 56 1.39 -2.00 15.28
CA VAL A 56 1.77 -1.70 13.90
C VAL A 56 1.01 -2.66 12.98
N LYS A 57 0.40 -2.14 11.91
CA LYS A 57 -0.31 -2.92 10.90
C LYS A 57 0.34 -2.71 9.53
N ILE A 58 0.36 -3.76 8.72
CA ILE A 58 0.88 -3.69 7.36
C ILE A 58 -0.10 -4.33 6.36
N LEU A 59 -0.18 -3.74 5.17
CA LEU A 59 -0.94 -4.28 4.05
C LEU A 59 -0.21 -3.96 2.75
N ALA A 60 0.07 -5.00 1.96
CA ALA A 60 0.66 -4.83 0.64
C ALA A 60 -0.42 -4.75 -0.44
N THR A 61 -0.09 -4.10 -1.55
CA THR A 61 -0.95 -4.05 -2.75
C THR A 61 -1.32 -5.46 -3.21
N GLY A 62 -2.59 -5.70 -3.52
CA GLY A 62 -3.12 -7.02 -3.92
C GLY A 62 -3.36 -8.00 -2.77
N GLN A 63 -3.05 -7.64 -1.52
CA GLN A 63 -3.40 -8.42 -0.34
C GLN A 63 -4.70 -7.91 0.27
N THR A 64 -5.52 -8.81 0.80
CA THR A 64 -6.83 -8.49 1.39
C THR A 64 -6.77 -8.44 2.91
N GLU A 65 -5.89 -9.22 3.53
CA GLU A 65 -5.78 -9.33 4.98
C GLU A 65 -4.57 -8.57 5.53
N PRO A 66 -4.78 -7.54 6.37
CA PRO A 66 -3.69 -6.85 7.05
C PRO A 66 -3.01 -7.77 8.06
N ARG A 67 -1.68 -7.71 8.11
CA ARG A 67 -0.89 -8.36 9.17
C ARG A 67 -0.56 -7.32 10.24
N LYS A 68 -0.52 -7.70 11.51
CA LYS A 68 -0.21 -6.77 12.61
C LYS A 68 0.66 -7.38 13.71
N PHE A 69 1.36 -6.52 14.45
CA PHE A 69 2.05 -6.90 15.68
C PHE A 69 1.87 -5.82 16.77
N PRO A 70 1.89 -6.19 18.07
CA PRO A 70 1.82 -5.22 19.16
C PRO A 70 3.00 -4.23 19.14
N SER A 71 2.68 -2.95 19.23
CA SER A 71 3.63 -1.87 19.47
C SER A 71 3.56 -1.43 20.94
N GLY A 72 4.29 -0.36 21.26
CA GLY A 72 4.25 0.27 22.57
C GLY A 72 5.27 1.38 22.65
N PRO A 73 5.29 2.16 23.74
CA PRO A 73 6.18 3.32 23.90
C PRO A 73 7.67 2.96 23.87
N THR A 74 8.01 1.69 24.09
CA THR A 74 9.40 1.19 24.06
C THR A 74 9.83 0.67 22.70
N LEU A 75 8.93 0.63 21.69
CA LEU A 75 9.26 0.15 20.36
C LEU A 75 10.15 1.17 19.64
N THR A 76 11.40 0.81 19.44
CA THR A 76 12.34 1.65 18.67
C THR A 76 12.09 1.55 17.16
N ALA A 77 12.47 2.58 16.41
CA ALA A 77 12.36 2.58 14.95
C ALA A 77 13.07 1.38 14.29
N ARG A 78 14.26 1.02 14.79
CA ARG A 78 15.02 -0.13 14.28
C ARG A 78 14.28 -1.46 14.53
N GLN A 79 13.68 -1.63 15.70
CA GLN A 79 12.87 -2.80 16.00
C GLN A 79 11.60 -2.85 15.14
N MET A 80 10.94 -1.71 14.94
CA MET A 80 9.76 -1.59 14.07
C MET A 80 10.09 -2.04 12.65
N VAL A 81 11.15 -1.50 12.03
CA VAL A 81 11.56 -1.87 10.66
C VAL A 81 11.87 -3.37 10.56
N ASN A 82 12.60 -3.93 11.53
CA ASN A 82 12.92 -5.36 11.53
C ASN A 82 11.65 -6.23 11.62
N ARG A 83 10.69 -5.83 12.47
CA ARG A 83 9.42 -6.55 12.63
C ARG A 83 8.54 -6.40 11.39
N VAL A 84 8.46 -5.22 10.79
CA VAL A 84 7.73 -4.97 9.54
C VAL A 84 8.28 -5.84 8.41
N LYS A 85 9.60 -5.88 8.21
CA LYS A 85 10.22 -6.76 7.18
C LYS A 85 9.91 -8.23 7.44
N LYS A 86 10.01 -8.68 8.68
CA LYS A 86 9.67 -10.06 9.07
C LYS A 86 8.19 -10.37 8.83
N LEU A 87 7.30 -9.43 9.14
CA LEU A 87 5.86 -9.59 9.01
C LEU A 87 5.40 -9.54 7.54
N ALA A 88 6.05 -8.73 6.71
CA ALA A 88 5.81 -8.70 5.26
C ALA A 88 6.17 -10.05 4.62
N GLY A 89 7.25 -10.69 5.09
CA GLY A 89 7.60 -12.05 4.70
C GLY A 89 7.84 -12.17 3.21
N ASN A 90 6.96 -12.89 2.51
CA ASN A 90 7.02 -13.11 1.07
C ASN A 90 6.29 -12.05 0.22
N TRP A 91 5.68 -11.04 0.84
CA TRP A 91 5.01 -9.98 0.10
C TRP A 91 6.02 -9.19 -0.73
N LYS A 92 5.71 -9.02 -2.02
CA LYS A 92 6.48 -8.18 -2.95
C LYS A 92 5.95 -6.76 -2.86
N TYR A 93 6.88 -5.82 -2.69
CA TYR A 93 6.60 -4.40 -2.69
C TYR A 93 7.85 -3.65 -3.15
N ASP A 94 7.64 -2.58 -3.88
CA ASP A 94 8.68 -1.74 -4.47
C ASP A 94 8.95 -0.53 -3.56
N VAL A 95 7.91 -0.03 -2.88
CA VAL A 95 7.99 1.14 -1.99
C VAL A 95 7.18 0.93 -0.71
N VAL A 96 7.50 1.75 0.30
CA VAL A 96 6.82 1.76 1.60
C VAL A 96 6.17 3.13 1.80
N SER A 97 4.93 3.15 2.31
CA SER A 97 4.20 4.37 2.66
C SER A 97 3.65 4.32 4.07
#